data_AF-A0A5K1BZA1-F1
#
_entry.id   AF-A0A5K1BZA1-F1
#
_cell.length_a   1.000
_cell.length_b   1.000
_cell.length_c   1.000
_cell.angle_alpha   90.00
_cell.angle_beta   90.00
_cell.angle_gamma   90.00
#
_symmetry.space_group_name_H-M   'P 1'
#
loop_
_entity.id
_entity.type
_entity.pdbx_description
1 polymer ?
#
loop_
_entity_poly.entity_id
_entity_poly.type
_entity_poly.pdbx_seq_one_letter_code
_entity_poly.pdbx_strand_id
1 'polypeptide(L)' 'YLNDEEATARTIDKDGWLHSGDIGYVDEDEELFIVDRLKELIKYKGFQVAPAELEALLLTHPAVVDAAVVP' A
#
# COMPACT_ATOMS: atom_id res chain seq x y z
N TYR A 1 4.69 8.13 13.79
CA TYR A 1 3.29 8.56 13.74
C TYR A 1 3.00 9.51 14.90
N LEU A 2 2.12 10.49 14.71
CA LEU A 2 1.82 11.47 15.76
C LEU A 2 1.05 10.77 16.90
N ASN A 3 1.64 10.77 18.10
CA ASN A 3 1.09 10.15 19.33
C ASN A 3 0.84 8.63 19.26
N ASP A 4 1.52 7.92 18.35
CA ASP A 4 1.44 6.46 18.24
C ASP A 4 2.87 5.87 18.21
N GLU A 5 3.39 5.58 19.40
CA GLU A 5 4.72 5.03 19.60
C GLU A 5 4.83 3.61 19.04
N GLU A 6 3.78 2.80 19.18
CA GLU A 6 3.76 1.41 18.73
C GLU A 6 3.82 1.34 17.20
N ALA A 7 3.01 2.14 16.49
CA ALA A 7 3.09 2.24 15.04
C ALA A 7 4.44 2.76 14.57
N THR A 8 5.06 3.68 15.31
CA THR A 8 6.39 4.20 15.00
C THR A 8 7.45 3.09 15.15
N ALA A 9 7.42 2.35 16.26
CA ALA A 9 8.32 1.23 16.52
C ALA A 9 8.12 0.05 15.55
N ARG A 10 6.91 -0.17 15.03
CA ARG A 10 6.66 -1.17 13.97
C ARG A 10 7.17 -0.75 12.59
N THR A 11 7.44 0.54 12.39
CA THR A 11 7.85 1.10 11.10
C THR A 11 9.36 1.10 10.92
N ILE A 12 10.11 1.16 12.02
CA ILE A 12 11.56 1.15 12.05
C ILE A 12 12.02 -0.03 12.90
N ASP A 13 12.77 -0.96 12.32
CA ASP A 13 13.29 -2.09 13.09
C ASP A 13 14.43 -1.73 14.04
N LYS A 14 14.88 -2.72 14.81
CA LYS A 14 15.98 -2.61 15.77
C LYS A 14 17.32 -2.22 15.13
N ASP A 15 17.48 -2.45 13.84
CA ASP A 15 18.68 -2.16 13.07
C ASP A 15 18.59 -0.79 12.38
N GLY A 16 17.47 -0.08 12.56
CA GLY A 16 17.23 1.28 12.07
C GLY A 16 16.62 1.35 10.68
N TRP A 17 16.18 0.22 10.10
CA TRP A 17 15.63 0.18 8.74
C TRP A 17 14.14 0.52 8.72
N LEU A 18 13.75 1.31 7.72
CA LEU A 18 12.35 1.62 7.43
C LEU A 18 11.69 0.45 6.71
N HIS A 19 10.62 -0.09 7.29
CA HIS A 19 9.72 -1.00 6.59
C HIS A 19 8.77 -0.23 5.66
N SER A 20 9.21 0.00 4.42
CA SER A 20 8.46 0.75 3.40
C SER A 20 7.10 0.11 3.03
N GLY A 21 7.00 -1.20 3.23
CA GLY A 21 5.86 -2.00 2.77
C GLY A 21 5.80 -2.16 1.26
N ASP A 22 6.89 -1.87 0.54
CA ASP A 22 7.08 -2.16 -0.88
C ASP A 22 7.78 -3.52 -1.03
N ILE A 23 7.29 -4.37 -1.91
CA ILE A 23 7.93 -5.62 -2.32
C ILE A 23 8.68 -5.33 -3.60
N GLY A 24 9.94 -5.73 -3.66
CA GLY A 24 10.81 -5.44 -4.77
C GLY A 24 12.00 -6.39 -4.84
N TYR A 25 12.76 -6.25 -5.91
CA TYR A 25 14.05 -6.91 -6.07
C TYR A 25 15.07 -5.91 -6.63
N VAL A 26 16.35 -6.19 -6.39
CA VAL A 26 17.46 -5.48 -7.01
C VAL A 26 18.01 -6.40 -8.09
N ASP A 27 18.26 -5.87 -9.28
CA ASP A 27 18.81 -6.64 -10.39
C ASP A 27 20.35 -6.67 -10.38
N GLU A 28 20.95 -7.21 -11.44
CA GLU A 28 22.40 -7.35 -11.57
C GLU A 28 23.12 -5.99 -11.76
N ASP A 29 22.40 -4.96 -12.19
CA ASP A 29 22.91 -3.61 -12.43
C ASP A 29 22.72 -2.69 -11.20
N GLU A 30 22.39 -3.26 -10.04
CA GLU A 30 22.10 -2.58 -8.78
C GLU A 30 20.87 -1.63 -8.85
N GLU A 31 19.96 -1.86 -9.80
CA GLU A 31 18.74 -1.10 -9.95
C GLU A 31 17.60 -1.72 -9.11
N LEU A 32 16.87 -0.88 -8.38
CA LEU A 32 15.76 -1.30 -7.52
C LEU A 32 14.43 -1.28 -8.28
N PHE A 33 13.75 -2.43 -8.34
CA PHE A 33 12.41 -2.58 -8.91
C PHE A 33 11.38 -2.84 -7.83
N ILE A 34 10.34 -2.01 -7.78
CA ILE A 34 9.17 -2.22 -6.92
C ILE A 34 8.12 -2.98 -7.73
N VAL A 35 7.73 -4.16 -7.27
CA VAL A 35 6.82 -5.07 -7.98
C VAL A 35 5.44 -5.13 -7.34
N ASP A 36 5.33 -4.91 -6.03
CA ASP A 36 4.06 -5.01 -5.31
C ASP A 36 4.11 -4.25 -3.97
N ARG A 37 3.00 -4.21 -3.23
CA ARG A 37 2.89 -3.66 -1.89
C ARG A 37 2.50 -4.77 -0.91
N LEU A 38 3.18 -4.82 0.22
CA LEU A 38 2.88 -5.78 1.30
C LEU A 38 1.48 -5.56 1.91
N LYS A 39 0.92 -4.35 1.76
CA LYS A 39 -0.45 -4.00 2.15
C LYS A 39 -1.22 -3.62 0.90
N GLU A 40 -2.45 -4.10 0.77
CA GLU A 40 -3.37 -3.82 -0.36
C GLU A 40 -3.80 -2.33 -0.39
N LEU A 41 -2.90 -1.46 -0.85
CA LEU A 41 -3.12 -0.02 -0.99
C LEU A 41 -2.60 0.45 -2.34
N ILE A 42 -3.48 1.02 -3.15
CA ILE A 42 -3.17 1.61 -4.46
C ILE A 42 -2.59 3.00 -4.23
N LYS A 43 -1.40 3.29 -4.79
CA LYS A 43 -0.83 4.64 -4.80
C LYS A 43 -1.22 5.39 -6.07
N TYR A 44 -1.96 6.50 -5.94
CA TYR A 44 -2.31 7.38 -7.07
C TYR A 44 -1.95 8.83 -6.75
N LYS A 45 -1.03 9.43 -7.51
CA LYS A 45 -0.58 10.84 -7.33
C LYS A 45 -0.18 11.20 -5.88
N GLY A 46 0.44 10.27 -5.16
CA GLY A 46 0.85 10.46 -3.76
C GLY A 46 -0.24 10.17 -2.73
N PHE A 47 -1.47 9.86 -3.16
CA PHE A 47 -2.56 9.40 -2.30
C PHE A 47 -2.54 7.88 -2.17
N GLN A 48 -2.94 7.38 -1.00
CA GLN A 48 -3.16 5.95 -0.75
C GLN A 48 -4.67 5.69 -0.82
N VAL A 49 -5.07 4.76 -1.68
CA VAL A 49 -6.46 4.37 -1.88
C VAL A 49 -6.58 2.88 -1.53
N ALA A 50 -7.42 2.56 -0.55
CA ALA A 50 -7.72 1.17 -0.26
C ALA A 50 -8.70 0.62 -1.32
N PRO A 51 -8.43 -0.55 -1.94
CA PRO A 51 -9.36 -1.19 -2.87
C PRO A 51 -10.78 -1.28 -2.31
N ALA A 52 -10.92 -1.72 -1.05
CA ALA A 52 -12.21 -1.84 -0.37
C ALA A 52 -13.01 -0.52 -0.28
N GLU A 53 -12.34 0.63 -0.15
CA GLU A 53 -13.01 1.94 -0.13
C GLU A 53 -13.56 2.27 -1.52
N LEU A 54 -12.79 1.96 -2.57
CA LEU A 54 -13.19 2.21 -3.95
C LEU A 54 -14.31 1.26 -4.38
N GLU A 55 -14.25 -0.02 -3.98
CA GLU A 55 -15.33 -1.00 -4.17
C GLU A 55 -16.62 -0.55 -3.50
N ALA A 56 -16.56 -0.13 -2.22
CA ALA A 56 -17.73 0.36 -1.51
C ALA A 56 -18.35 1.59 -2.19
N LEU A 57 -17.53 2.49 -2.74
CA LEU A 57 -18.00 3.62 -3.54
C LEU A 57 -18.69 3.15 -4.84
N LEU A 58 -18.10 2.21 -5.57
CA LEU A 58 -18.66 1.69 -6.82
C LEU A 58 -20.01 1.02 -6.61
N LEU A 59 -20.18 0.28 -5.50
CA LEU A 59 -21.44 -0.35 -5.12
C LEU A 59 -22.57 0.65 -4.80
N THR A 60 -22.27 1.94 -4.60
CA THR A 60 -23.33 2.97 -4.44
C THR A 60 -24.03 3.30 -5.76
N HIS A 61 -23.45 2.93 -6.90
CA HIS A 61 -24.02 3.28 -8.21
C HIS A 61 -25.11 2.27 -8.62
N PRO A 62 -26.34 2.70 -8.97
CA PRO A 62 -27.48 1.81 -9.17
C PRO A 62 -27.35 0.83 -10.35
N ALA A 63 -26.39 1.06 -11.25
CA ALA A 63 -26.10 0.16 -12.37
C ALA A 63 -24.99 -0.87 -12.07
N VAL A 64 -24.38 -0.83 -10.89
CA VAL A 64 -23.30 -1.73 -10.47
C VAL A 64 -23.88 -2.77 -9.52
N VAL A 65 -23.79 -4.05 -9.90
CA VAL A 65 -24.27 -5.17 -9.07
C VAL A 65 -23.19 -5.69 -8.13
N ASP A 66 -21.92 -5.60 -8.53
CA ASP A 66 -20.75 -6.01 -7.77
C ASP A 66 -19.50 -5.29 -8.27
N ALA A 67 -18.47 -5.17 -7.43
CA ALA A 67 -17.20 -4.53 -7.77
C ALA A 67 -16.02 -5.19 -7.05
N ALA A 68 -14.94 -5.41 -7.80
CA ALA A 68 -13.64 -5.84 -7.26
C ALA A 68 -12.54 -4.95 -7.86
N VAL A 69 -11.67 -4.41 -7.01
CA VAL A 69 -10.59 -3.50 -7.38
C VAL A 69 -9.26 -4.23 -7.24
N VAL A 70 -8.53 -4.33 -8.35
CA VAL A 70 -7.19 -4.96 -8.41
C VAL A 70 -6.11 -3.89 -8.53
N PRO A 71 -4.93 -4.07 -7.89
CA PRO A 71 -3.79 -3.15 -8.01
C PRO A 71 -3.22 -3.05 -9.43
#